data_AF-A0A327WZ62-F1
#
_entry.id   AF-A0A327WZ62-F1
#
_cell.length_a   1.000
_cell.length_b   1.000
_cell.length_c   1.000
_cell.angle_alpha   90.00
_cell.angle_beta   90.00
_cell.angle_gamma   90.00
#
_symmetry.space_group_name_H-M   'P 1'
#
loop_
_entity.id
_entity.type
_entity.pdbx_description
1 polymer ?
#
loop_
_entity_poly.entity_id
_entity_poly.type
_entity_poly.pdbx_seq_one_letter_code
_entity_poly.pdbx_strand_id
1 'polypeptide(L)'
;MKRLVVFVLLLIGAIILYYWMSTRHLSPTVRMKEKLLAVELQRAGYGARYIPISGFRPVWLNCLLPLASKKSTHRHGKAIDILVLDINGDWRINKRDVMLVVAALERIDRREKKLKGGLGTYFQSFPWMVHFDANGSGRRWNY
;
A
#
# COMPACT_ATOMS: atom_id res chain seq x y z
N MET A 1 4.75 10.97 34.72
CA MET A 1 4.71 9.53 34.34
C MET A 1 3.31 9.02 34.00
N LYS A 2 2.30 9.06 34.88
CA LYS A 2 0.96 8.50 34.59
C LYS A 2 0.28 9.05 33.32
N ARG A 3 0.35 10.38 33.10
CA ARG A 3 -0.21 11.02 31.88
C ARG A 3 0.49 10.58 30.59
N LEU A 4 1.80 10.36 30.63
CA LEU A 4 2.58 9.88 29.49
C LEU A 4 2.20 8.44 29.13
N VAL A 5 2.05 7.57 30.13
CA VAL A 5 1.62 6.18 29.93
C VAL A 5 0.23 6.13 29.29
N VAL A 6 -0.73 6.91 29.82
CA VAL A 6 -2.08 6.99 29.24
C VAL A 6 -2.03 7.48 27.79
N PHE A 7 -1.25 8.52 27.51
CA PHE A 7 -1.10 9.04 26.14
C PHE A 7 -0.54 8.00 25.17
N VAL A 8 0.51 7.26 25.58
CA VAL A 8 1.11 6.19 24.76
C VAL A 8 0.10 5.08 24.49
N LEU A 9 -0.67 4.67 25.50
CA LEU A 9 -1.70 3.63 25.33
C LEU A 9 -2.81 4.09 24.36
N LEU A 10 -3.24 5.34 24.44
CA LEU A 10 -4.21 5.90 23.50
C LEU A 10 -3.67 5.93 22.07
N LEU A 11 -2.40 6.31 21.89
CA LEU A 11 -1.77 6.33 20.58
C LEU A 11 -1.67 4.92 19.97
N ILE A 12 -1.25 3.93 20.76
CA ILE A 12 -1.22 2.52 20.35
C ILE A 12 -2.63 2.05 19.97
N GLY A 13 -3.63 2.34 20.80
CA GLY A 13 -5.02 2.01 20.53
C GLY A 13 -5.53 2.62 19.21
N ALA A 14 -5.18 3.87 18.93
CA ALA A 14 -5.52 4.55 17.69
C ALA A 14 -4.85 3.90 16.46
N ILE A 15 -3.58 3.51 16.56
CA ILE A 15 -2.85 2.80 15.50
C ILE A 15 -3.50 1.45 15.21
N ILE A 16 -3.81 0.68 16.25
CA ILE A 16 -4.47 -0.63 16.12
C ILE A 16 -5.84 -0.47 15.48
N LEU A 17 -6.65 0.49 15.94
CA LEU A 17 -7.96 0.78 15.39
C LEU A 17 -7.88 1.18 13.91
N TYR A 18 -6.94 2.06 13.56
CA TYR A 18 -6.70 2.45 12.17
C TYR A 18 -6.32 1.25 11.30
N TYR A 19 -5.36 0.42 11.75
CA TYR A 19 -4.93 -0.76 11.02
C TYR A 19 -6.08 -1.76 10.83
N TRP A 20 -6.90 -1.98 11.85
CA TRP A 20 -8.07 -2.84 11.78
C TRP A 20 -9.10 -2.30 10.79
N MET A 21 -9.43 -1.01 10.82
CA MET A 21 -10.37 -0.40 9.85
C MET A 21 -9.83 -0.50 8.42
N SER A 22 -8.55 -0.19 8.25
CA SER A 22 -7.83 -0.21 6.98
C SER A 22 -7.83 -1.60 6.32
N THR A 23 -7.71 -2.66 7.12
CA THR A 23 -7.60 -4.04 6.63
C THR A 23 -8.94 -4.77 6.55
N ARG A 24 -9.89 -4.53 7.47
CA ARG A 24 -11.15 -5.27 7.52
C ARG A 24 -11.99 -5.12 6.26
N HIS A 25 -12.01 -3.94 5.65
CA HIS A 25 -12.89 -3.61 4.53
C HIS A 25 -12.27 -3.72 3.14
N LEU A 26 -11.09 -4.36 3.01
CA LEU A 26 -10.47 -4.56 1.70
C LEU A 26 -11.28 -5.49 0.79
N SER A 27 -11.32 -5.22 -0.51
CA SER A 27 -11.97 -6.12 -1.47
C SER A 27 -11.17 -7.43 -1.61
N PRO A 28 -11.82 -8.55 -1.93
CA PRO A 28 -11.10 -9.81 -2.21
C PRO A 28 -10.05 -9.67 -3.31
N THR A 29 -10.32 -8.82 -4.31
CA THR A 29 -9.42 -8.58 -5.45
C THR A 29 -8.11 -7.90 -5.03
N VAL A 30 -8.15 -6.84 -4.22
CA VAL A 30 -6.91 -6.15 -3.82
C VAL A 30 -6.11 -6.98 -2.82
N ARG A 31 -6.78 -7.74 -1.93
CA ARG A 31 -6.12 -8.73 -1.06
C ARG A 31 -5.43 -9.82 -1.86
N MET A 32 -6.08 -10.32 -2.92
CA MET A 32 -5.46 -11.31 -3.80
C MET A 32 -4.23 -10.72 -4.51
N LYS A 33 -4.33 -9.47 -5.00
CA LYS A 33 -3.22 -8.79 -5.65
C LYS A 33 -2.03 -8.60 -4.70
N GLU A 34 -2.27 -8.23 -3.45
CA GLU A 34 -1.25 -8.11 -2.40
C GLU A 34 -0.57 -9.46 -2.11
N LYS A 35 -1.33 -10.56 -1.98
CA LYS A 35 -0.75 -11.91 -1.86
C LYS A 35 0.10 -12.28 -3.07
N LEU A 36 -0.36 -11.97 -4.27
CA LEU A 36 0.40 -12.24 -5.50
C LEU A 36 1.67 -11.40 -5.58
N LEU A 37 1.68 -10.18 -5.04
CA LEU A 37 2.89 -9.36 -4.97
C LEU A 37 3.98 -10.08 -4.18
N ALA A 38 3.67 -10.59 -2.99
CA ALA A 38 4.62 -11.35 -2.19
C ALA A 38 5.17 -12.57 -2.97
N VAL A 39 4.28 -13.32 -3.65
CA VAL A 39 4.67 -14.48 -4.47
C VAL A 39 5.55 -14.07 -5.65
N GLU A 40 5.24 -12.98 -6.34
CA GLU A 40 6.02 -12.52 -7.50
C GLU A 40 7.39 -11.96 -7.11
N LEU A 41 7.51 -11.32 -5.95
CA LEU A 41 8.80 -10.90 -5.41
C LEU A 41 9.66 -12.11 -5.07
N GLN A 42 9.10 -13.09 -4.36
CA GLN A 42 9.81 -14.33 -4.01
C GLN A 42 10.25 -15.13 -5.24
N ARG A 43 9.37 -15.27 -6.25
CA ARG A 43 9.71 -15.93 -7.52
C ARG A 43 10.85 -15.24 -8.26
N ALA A 44 11.00 -13.94 -8.09
CA ALA A 44 12.08 -13.16 -8.68
C ALA A 44 13.36 -13.14 -7.83
N GLY A 45 13.42 -13.91 -6.74
CA GLY A 45 14.58 -13.98 -5.84
C GLY A 45 14.67 -12.85 -4.83
N TYR A 46 13.58 -12.11 -4.60
CA TYR A 46 13.54 -10.96 -3.69
C TYR A 46 12.71 -11.22 -2.43
N GLY A 47 12.95 -10.43 -1.38
CA GLY A 47 12.15 -10.46 -0.16
C GLY A 47 10.84 -9.70 -0.31
N ALA A 48 9.74 -10.26 0.21
CA ALA A 48 8.46 -9.55 0.35
C ALA A 48 8.47 -8.58 1.55
N ARG A 49 9.47 -7.69 1.58
CA ARG A 49 9.74 -6.77 2.69
C ARG A 49 9.07 -5.44 2.44
N TYR A 50 7.77 -5.40 2.71
CA TYR A 50 6.96 -4.18 2.67
C TYR A 50 5.91 -4.22 3.78
N ILE A 51 5.38 -3.05 4.16
CA ILE A 51 4.35 -2.93 5.19
C ILE A 51 3.14 -2.23 4.57
N PRO A 52 1.94 -2.84 4.58
CA PRO A 52 0.71 -2.12 4.25
C PRO A 52 0.47 -0.99 5.27
N ILE A 53 0.53 0.25 4.81
CA ILE A 53 0.35 1.45 5.65
C ILE A 53 -1.03 2.07 5.49
N SER A 54 -1.75 1.73 4.42
CA SER A 54 -3.12 2.20 4.20
C SER A 54 -3.90 1.27 3.28
N GLY A 55 -5.18 1.12 3.56
CA GLY A 55 -6.12 0.25 2.86
C GLY A 55 -7.46 0.95 2.69
N PHE A 56 -8.52 0.42 3.29
CA PHE A 56 -9.81 1.12 3.32
C PHE A 56 -9.72 2.45 4.08
N ARG A 57 -10.35 3.50 3.53
CA ARG A 57 -10.45 4.81 4.19
C ARG A 57 -11.91 5.29 4.20
N PRO A 58 -12.51 5.54 5.37
CA PRO A 58 -13.81 6.22 5.42
C PRO A 58 -13.71 7.64 4.85
N VAL A 59 -14.85 8.21 4.45
CA VAL A 59 -14.91 9.52 3.76
C VAL A 59 -14.21 10.61 4.56
N TRP A 60 -14.48 10.71 5.85
CA TRP A 60 -13.88 11.70 6.73
C TRP A 60 -12.35 11.60 6.74
N LEU A 61 -11.79 10.37 6.80
CA LEU A 61 -10.35 10.17 6.80
C LEU A 61 -9.73 10.52 5.45
N ASN A 62 -10.41 10.18 4.36
CA ASN A 62 -9.95 10.55 3.03
C ASN A 62 -9.94 12.08 2.84
N CYS A 63 -10.87 12.82 3.44
CA CYS A 63 -10.90 14.29 3.37
C CYS A 63 -9.77 14.96 4.17
N LEU A 64 -9.23 14.29 5.20
CA LEU A 64 -8.12 14.81 6.00
C LEU A 64 -6.76 14.65 5.31
N LEU A 65 -6.66 13.81 4.28
CA LEU A 65 -5.40 13.53 3.60
C LEU A 65 -5.21 14.46 2.39
N PRO A 66 -4.16 15.29 2.35
CA PRO A 66 -4.01 16.37 1.37
C PRO A 66 -3.87 15.87 -0.08
N LEU A 67 -3.30 14.68 -0.27
CA LEU A 67 -3.10 14.07 -1.59
C LEU A 67 -4.23 13.11 -1.99
N ALA A 68 -5.26 12.95 -1.16
CA ALA A 68 -6.31 12.00 -1.43
C ALA A 68 -7.33 12.54 -2.43
N SER A 69 -7.47 11.84 -3.56
CA SER A 69 -8.51 12.16 -4.54
C SER A 69 -9.92 12.01 -3.95
N LYS A 70 -10.84 12.90 -4.35
CA LYS A 70 -12.28 12.76 -4.03
C LYS A 70 -12.86 11.43 -4.53
N LYS A 71 -12.31 10.88 -5.63
CA LYS A 71 -12.68 9.59 -6.24
C LYS A 71 -11.70 8.45 -5.85
N SER A 72 -11.05 8.56 -4.69
CA SER A 72 -10.10 7.56 -4.20
C SER A 72 -10.68 6.16 -4.11
N THR A 73 -9.92 5.18 -4.60
CA THR A 73 -10.25 3.74 -4.52
C THR A 73 -10.13 3.18 -3.10
N HIS A 74 -9.38 3.84 -2.22
CA HIS A 74 -9.33 3.51 -0.79
C HIS A 74 -10.71 3.61 -0.13
N ARG A 75 -11.58 4.53 -0.58
CA ARG A 75 -12.95 4.66 -0.05
C ARG A 75 -13.83 3.45 -0.28
N HIS A 76 -13.43 2.57 -1.19
CA HIS A 76 -14.14 1.34 -1.55
C HIS A 76 -13.35 0.08 -1.13
N GLY A 77 -12.25 0.25 -0.40
CA GLY A 77 -11.38 -0.85 0.01
C GLY A 77 -10.68 -1.55 -1.16
N LYS A 78 -10.59 -0.90 -2.34
CA LYS A 78 -10.01 -1.50 -3.55
C LYS A 78 -8.54 -1.17 -3.76
N ALA A 79 -7.92 -0.47 -2.82
CA ALA A 79 -6.55 0.02 -2.91
C ALA A 79 -5.76 -0.22 -1.62
N ILE A 80 -4.45 -0.38 -1.78
CA ILE A 80 -3.49 -0.51 -0.70
C ILE A 80 -2.30 0.41 -1.03
N ASP A 81 -1.85 1.15 -0.02
CA ASP A 81 -0.55 1.80 -0.03
C ASP A 81 0.39 0.99 0.86
N ILE A 82 1.59 0.73 0.35
CA ILE A 82 2.63 0.01 1.07
C ILE A 82 3.85 0.92 1.25
N LEU A 83 4.52 0.74 2.40
CA LEU A 83 5.87 1.20 2.63
C LEU A 83 6.84 0.10 2.19
N VAL A 84 7.65 0.39 1.18
CA VAL A 84 8.67 -0.49 0.63
C VAL A 84 9.93 -0.40 1.49
N LEU A 85 10.52 -1.54 1.82
CA LEU A 85 11.78 -1.64 2.57
C LEU A 85 12.89 -2.16 1.65
N ASP A 86 13.88 -2.85 2.20
CA ASP A 86 14.99 -3.46 1.47
C ASP A 86 14.51 -4.77 0.78
N ILE A 87 13.95 -4.64 -0.42
CA ILE A 87 13.37 -5.74 -1.20
C ILE A 87 14.46 -6.65 -1.76
N ASN A 88 15.56 -6.07 -2.23
CA ASN A 88 16.64 -6.81 -2.87
C ASN A 88 17.68 -7.41 -1.90
N GLY A 89 17.63 -7.06 -0.62
CA GLY A 89 18.53 -7.61 0.39
C GLY A 89 19.91 -6.97 0.43
N ASP A 90 20.08 -5.78 -0.17
CA ASP A 90 21.36 -5.07 -0.20
C ASP A 90 21.58 -4.15 1.01
N TRP A 91 20.68 -4.22 2.00
CA TRP A 91 20.67 -3.42 3.23
C TRP A 91 20.45 -1.91 3.00
N ARG A 92 19.98 -1.50 1.81
CA ARG A 92 19.68 -0.10 1.49
C ARG A 92 18.26 0.03 0.99
N ILE A 93 17.42 0.73 1.75
CA ILE A 93 16.08 1.11 1.27
C ILE A 93 16.24 2.23 0.24
N ASN A 94 16.03 1.93 -1.04
CA ASN A 94 16.26 2.88 -2.12
C ASN A 94 15.26 2.75 -3.29
N LYS A 95 15.42 3.60 -4.30
CA LYS A 95 14.50 3.69 -5.45
C LYS A 95 14.41 2.35 -6.20
N ARG A 96 15.48 1.56 -6.19
CA ARG A 96 15.52 0.24 -6.82
C ARG A 96 14.49 -0.69 -6.21
N ASP A 97 14.35 -0.71 -4.88
CA ASP A 97 13.36 -1.56 -4.19
C ASP A 97 11.93 -1.24 -4.62
N VAL A 98 11.62 0.06 -4.69
CA VAL A 98 10.32 0.56 -5.17
C VAL A 98 10.08 0.11 -6.60
N MET A 99 11.09 0.22 -7.48
CA MET A 99 10.96 -0.22 -8.86
C MET A 99 10.81 -1.74 -9.01
N LEU A 100 11.37 -2.54 -8.10
CA LEU A 100 11.14 -4.00 -8.07
C LEU A 100 9.68 -4.33 -7.73
N VAL A 101 9.10 -3.63 -6.75
CA VAL A 101 7.67 -3.74 -6.41
C VAL A 101 6.80 -3.33 -7.60
N VAL A 102 7.08 -2.18 -8.23
CA VAL A 102 6.36 -1.70 -9.43
C VAL A 102 6.40 -2.75 -10.53
N ALA A 103 7.58 -3.28 -10.85
CA ALA A 103 7.74 -4.30 -11.89
C ALA A 103 6.97 -5.58 -11.58
N ALA A 104 6.95 -6.02 -10.31
CA ALA A 104 6.16 -7.17 -9.88
C ALA A 104 4.65 -6.92 -10.04
N LEU A 105 4.15 -5.76 -9.60
CA LEU A 105 2.73 -5.38 -9.76
C LEU A 105 2.32 -5.29 -11.22
N GLU A 106 3.19 -4.77 -12.09
CA GLU A 106 2.91 -4.75 -13.53
C GLU A 106 2.86 -6.15 -14.16
N ARG A 107 3.74 -7.06 -13.73
CA ARG A 107 3.66 -8.47 -14.16
C ARG A 107 2.33 -9.10 -13.76
N ILE A 108 1.86 -8.83 -12.54
CA ILE A 108 0.54 -9.28 -12.07
C ILE A 108 -0.57 -8.70 -12.93
N ASP A 109 -0.56 -7.39 -13.20
CA ASP A 109 -1.58 -6.74 -14.03
C ASP A 109 -1.65 -7.29 -15.46
N ARG A 110 -0.50 -7.69 -16.03
CA ARG A 110 -0.43 -8.32 -17.36
C ARG A 110 -1.00 -9.73 -17.37
N ARG A 111 -0.70 -10.53 -16.33
CA ARG A 111 -1.14 -11.93 -16.22
C ARG A 111 -2.59 -12.06 -15.77
N GLU A 112 -3.00 -11.25 -14.80
CA GLU A 112 -4.30 -11.32 -14.12
C GLU A 112 -5.15 -10.09 -14.47
N LYS A 113 -5.71 -10.05 -15.68
CA LYS A 113 -6.47 -8.88 -16.17
C LYS A 113 -7.58 -8.41 -15.21
N LYS A 114 -8.19 -9.32 -14.45
CA LYS A 114 -9.21 -9.02 -13.41
C LYS A 114 -8.69 -8.24 -12.20
N LEU A 115 -7.37 -8.23 -11.97
CA LEU A 115 -6.71 -7.54 -10.87
C LEU A 115 -6.07 -6.21 -11.32
N LYS A 116 -6.16 -5.89 -12.62
CA LYS A 116 -5.62 -4.65 -13.17
C LYS A 116 -6.19 -3.44 -12.44
N GLY A 117 -5.34 -2.46 -12.18
CA GLY A 117 -5.75 -1.23 -11.52
C GLY A 117 -4.68 -0.17 -11.55
N GLY A 118 -4.88 0.89 -10.76
CA GLY A 118 -3.96 1.98 -10.56
C GLY A 118 -2.66 1.51 -9.94
N LEU A 119 -1.55 2.14 -10.33
CA LEU A 119 -0.23 1.95 -9.74
C LEU A 119 0.47 3.30 -9.70
N GLY A 120 0.92 3.71 -8.50
CA GLY A 120 1.48 5.02 -8.25
C GLY A 120 2.72 4.97 -7.39
N THR A 121 3.71 5.79 -7.72
CA THR A 121 4.85 6.10 -6.86
C THR A 121 4.80 7.56 -6.40
N TYR A 122 5.43 7.85 -5.26
CA TYR A 122 5.46 9.19 -4.67
C TYR A 122 6.91 9.63 -4.41
N PHE A 123 7.77 9.54 -5.42
CA PHE A 123 9.20 9.79 -5.25
C PHE A 123 9.56 11.17 -4.71
N GLN A 124 8.70 12.18 -4.92
CA GLN A 124 8.96 13.53 -4.42
C GLN A 124 8.55 13.73 -2.97
N SER A 125 7.46 13.11 -2.52
CA SER A 125 6.85 13.38 -1.22
C SER A 125 7.00 12.24 -0.22
N PHE A 126 6.91 10.99 -0.69
CA PHE A 126 7.12 9.81 0.12
C PHE A 126 7.85 8.71 -0.69
N PRO A 127 9.19 8.79 -0.80
CA PRO A 127 9.97 8.01 -1.77
C PRO A 127 9.85 6.49 -1.69
N TRP A 128 9.44 5.98 -0.53
CA TRP A 128 9.30 4.55 -0.24
C TRP A 128 7.86 4.05 -0.32
N MET A 129 6.93 4.88 -0.79
CA MET A 129 5.52 4.54 -0.87
C MET A 129 5.13 4.09 -2.27
N VAL A 130 4.45 2.95 -2.34
CA VAL A 130 3.78 2.47 -3.56
C VAL A 130 2.30 2.34 -3.30
N HIS A 131 1.51 2.96 -4.17
CA HIS A 131 0.07 2.76 -4.26
C HIS A 131 -0.25 1.70 -5.30
N PHE A 132 -1.15 0.78 -4.99
CA PHE A 132 -1.80 -0.04 -6.00
C PHE A 132 -3.26 -0.30 -5.70
N ASP A 133 -4.06 -0.49 -6.74
CA ASP A 133 -5.46 -0.86 -6.64
C ASP A 133 -5.84 -1.97 -7.62
N ALA A 134 -7.07 -2.49 -7.48
CA ALA A 134 -7.69 -3.47 -8.37
C ALA A 134 -9.06 -2.96 -8.87
N ASN A 135 -9.09 -1.76 -9.45
CA ASN A 135 -10.32 -1.09 -9.90
C ASN A 135 -10.67 -1.30 -11.39
N GLY A 136 -9.84 -2.02 -12.16
CA GLY A 136 -10.00 -2.24 -13.60
C GLY A 136 -9.37 -1.17 -14.51
N SER A 137 -8.92 -0.04 -13.95
CA SER A 137 -8.32 1.10 -14.67
C SER A 137 -6.81 1.09 -14.53
N GLY A 138 -6.07 0.87 -15.61
CA GLY A 138 -4.60 0.79 -15.62
C GLY A 138 -3.86 2.12 -15.52
N ARG A 139 -4.30 3.05 -14.66
CA ARG A 139 -3.65 4.36 -14.50
C ARG A 139 -2.26 4.21 -13.87
N ARG A 140 -1.32 5.02 -14.34
CA ARG A 140 0.06 5.09 -13.83
C ARG A 140 0.39 6.53 -13.51
N TRP A 141 1.04 6.76 -12.38
CA TRP A 141 1.53 8.09 -12.02
C TRP A 141 2.79 7.98 -11.19
N ASN A 142 3.58 9.03 -11.26
CA ASN A 142 4.71 9.26 -10.39
C ASN A 142 4.55 10.70 -9.88
N TYR A 143 4.36 10.84 -8.57
CA TYR A 143 4.24 12.12 -7.90
C TYR A 143 5.59 12.54 -7.33
#